data_AF-A0A1I4F7F6-F1
#
_entry.id   AF-A0A1I4F7F6-F1
#
_cell.length_a   1.000
_cell.length_b   1.000
_cell.length_c   1.000
_cell.angle_alpha   90.00
_cell.angle_beta   90.00
_cell.angle_gamma   90.00
#
_symmetry.space_group_name_H-M   'P 1'
#
loop_
_entity.id
_entity.type
_entity.pdbx_description
1 polymer ?
#
loop_
_entity_poly.entity_id
_entity_poly.type
_entity_poly.pdbx_seq_one_letter_code
_entity_poly.pdbx_strand_id
1 'polypeptide(L)'
;MNGFSKWPDETGCGDAIVAIAGEVRHRAGRGNVWLSDFDPQHLANLVNGFSKWPQEENSGQATVGIASEVLRRAERLSDFTSQHLANLVNGFSKWPQEENLRQGIVVIAGEVLRRANQLSDFTSQGLAHLVNGFSKWPEDCRGAIVAIAGAVRRRADRLSGFDPQGLANLVNGFSKWPDETGCGDAIVAIAGEVCRRADQLSGFDPQALANLVNGFSKWPDETGCGDATVAIAGQILRWAGHAERLSDFGPQVLANLVNGFSKWPQEENSRQATVVIAGEVLRRAERL
;
A
#
# COMPACT_ATOMS: atom_id res chain seq x y z
N MET A 1 -21.88 -8.47 -1.30
CA MET A 1 -20.49 -8.05 -1.61
C MET A 1 -19.46 -8.66 -0.66
N ASN A 2 -19.42 -8.27 0.62
CA ASN A 2 -18.34 -8.71 1.52
C ASN A 2 -18.23 -10.24 1.73
N GLY A 3 -19.33 -10.98 1.59
CA GLY A 3 -19.33 -12.45 1.59
C GLY A 3 -18.59 -13.02 0.38
N PHE A 4 -19.01 -12.65 -0.84
CA PHE A 4 -18.40 -13.12 -2.10
C PHE A 4 -16.92 -12.76 -2.21
N SER A 5 -16.53 -11.58 -1.70
CA SER A 5 -15.12 -11.14 -1.73
C SER A 5 -14.16 -11.96 -0.85
N LYS A 6 -14.68 -12.87 0.00
CA LYS A 6 -13.84 -13.78 0.81
C LYS A 6 -13.35 -14.98 0.01
N TRP A 7 -14.03 -15.32 -1.09
CA TRP A 7 -13.69 -16.48 -1.92
C TRP A 7 -13.56 -16.04 -3.38
N PRO A 8 -12.50 -15.27 -3.72
CA PRO A 8 -12.33 -14.70 -5.05
C PRO A 8 -12.07 -15.77 -6.14
N ASP A 9 -11.60 -16.95 -5.74
CA ASP A 9 -11.28 -18.06 -6.65
C ASP A 9 -12.49 -18.95 -6.98
N GLU A 10 -13.63 -18.74 -6.31
CA GLU A 10 -14.87 -19.46 -6.58
C GLU A 10 -15.63 -18.82 -7.75
N THR A 11 -15.79 -19.56 -8.86
CA THR A 11 -16.39 -19.05 -10.11
C THR A 11 -17.75 -18.39 -9.89
N GLY A 12 -18.60 -18.98 -9.04
CA GLY A 12 -19.93 -18.43 -8.73
C GLY A 12 -19.90 -17.10 -7.97
N CYS A 13 -18.83 -16.83 -7.19
CA CYS A 13 -18.63 -15.52 -6.56
C CYS A 13 -18.23 -14.47 -7.60
N GLY A 14 -17.38 -14.84 -8.57
CA GLY A 14 -16.99 -13.97 -9.68
C GLY A 14 -18.18 -13.56 -10.54
N ASP A 15 -19.02 -14.51 -10.96
CA ASP A 15 -20.21 -14.25 -11.78
C ASP A 15 -21.21 -13.31 -11.08
N ALA A 16 -21.42 -13.51 -9.77
CA ALA A 16 -22.27 -12.63 -8.98
C ALA A 16 -21.71 -11.20 -8.91
N ILE A 17 -20.39 -11.03 -8.81
CA ILE A 17 -19.75 -9.72 -8.80
C ILE A 17 -19.87 -9.04 -10.16
N VAL A 18 -19.67 -9.76 -11.26
CA VAL A 18 -19.86 -9.25 -12.63
C VAL A 18 -21.29 -8.75 -12.82
N ALA A 19 -22.29 -9.53 -12.39
CA ALA A 19 -23.70 -9.13 -12.48
C ALA A 19 -24.00 -7.87 -11.67
N ILE A 20 -23.47 -7.79 -10.44
CA ILE A 20 -23.64 -6.60 -9.58
C ILE A 20 -22.92 -5.38 -10.19
N ALA A 21 -21.71 -5.56 -10.73
CA ALA A 21 -20.95 -4.50 -11.38
C ALA A 21 -21.68 -3.97 -12.62
N GLY A 22 -22.23 -4.87 -13.43
CA GLY A 22 -23.07 -4.52 -14.58
C GLY A 22 -24.30 -3.70 -14.18
N GLU A 23 -24.99 -4.09 -13.11
CA GLU A 23 -26.14 -3.34 -12.60
C GLU A 23 -25.74 -1.96 -12.05
N VAL A 24 -24.65 -1.87 -11.28
CA VAL A 24 -24.14 -0.58 -10.77
C VAL A 24 -23.71 0.35 -11.90
N ARG A 25 -23.01 -0.18 -12.91
CA ARG A 25 -22.62 0.54 -14.12
C ARG A 25 -23.86 1.07 -14.86
N HIS A 26 -24.87 0.22 -15.05
CA HIS A 26 -26.12 0.60 -15.71
C HIS A 26 -26.86 1.72 -14.97
N ARG A 27 -26.91 1.63 -13.64
CA ARG A 27 -27.49 2.69 -12.79
C ARG A 27 -26.73 4.01 -12.89
N ALA A 28 -25.40 3.98 -12.93
CA ALA A 28 -24.58 5.18 -13.11
C ALA A 28 -24.88 5.86 -14.45
N GLY A 29 -25.02 5.10 -15.53
CA GLY A 29 -25.28 5.61 -16.89
C GLY A 29 -26.64 6.30 -17.10
N ARG A 30 -27.64 6.04 -16.25
CA ARG A 30 -29.00 6.63 -16.37
C ARG A 30 -29.16 8.02 -15.72
N GLY A 31 -28.05 8.66 -15.35
CA GLY A 31 -28.04 10.05 -14.91
C GLY A 31 -27.53 10.31 -13.50
N ASN A 32 -26.60 9.49 -12.96
CA ASN A 32 -25.92 9.67 -11.66
C ASN A 32 -26.79 9.80 -10.39
N VAL A 33 -28.11 9.97 -10.48
CA VAL A 33 -29.00 10.14 -9.32
C VAL A 33 -29.12 8.84 -8.52
N TRP A 34 -29.10 7.66 -9.16
CA TRP A 34 -29.46 6.41 -8.48
C TRP A 34 -28.41 5.86 -7.51
N LEU A 35 -27.16 6.35 -7.56
CA LEU A 35 -26.19 6.05 -6.50
C LEU A 35 -26.38 6.95 -5.26
N SER A 36 -27.26 7.96 -5.31
CA SER A 36 -27.55 8.82 -4.14
C SER A 36 -28.18 8.05 -2.98
N ASP A 37 -28.92 6.99 -3.28
CA ASP A 37 -29.62 6.16 -2.27
C ASP A 37 -28.67 5.23 -1.52
N PHE A 38 -27.46 5.03 -2.05
CA PHE A 38 -26.43 4.26 -1.38
C PHE A 38 -25.77 5.11 -0.29
N ASP A 39 -25.81 4.63 0.95
CA ASP A 39 -25.04 5.24 2.03
C ASP A 39 -23.52 5.02 1.82
N PRO A 40 -22.65 5.74 2.56
CA PRO A 40 -21.20 5.56 2.50
C PRO A 40 -20.70 4.12 2.65
N GLN A 41 -21.39 3.31 3.46
CA GLN A 41 -21.00 1.93 3.75
C GLN A 41 -21.25 1.03 2.53
N HIS A 42 -22.38 1.21 1.82
CA HIS A 42 -22.66 0.45 0.61
C HIS A 42 -21.65 0.78 -0.50
N LEU A 43 -21.33 2.07 -0.72
CA LEU A 43 -20.35 2.50 -1.72
C LEU A 43 -18.97 1.87 -1.45
N ALA A 44 -18.50 1.96 -0.19
CA ALA A 44 -17.22 1.39 0.21
C ALA A 44 -17.17 -0.14 0.06
N ASN A 45 -18.25 -0.85 0.40
CA ASN A 45 -18.32 -2.31 0.26
C ASN A 45 -18.36 -2.77 -1.20
N LEU A 46 -19.06 -2.03 -2.08
CA LEU A 46 -19.09 -2.31 -3.51
C LEU A 46 -17.69 -2.16 -4.11
N VAL A 47 -17.03 -1.02 -3.88
CA VAL A 47 -15.66 -0.76 -4.36
C VAL A 47 -14.67 -1.80 -3.84
N ASN A 48 -14.74 -2.15 -2.54
CA ASN A 48 -13.89 -3.19 -1.98
C ASN A 48 -14.11 -4.55 -2.67
N GLY A 49 -15.35 -4.90 -2.99
CA GLY A 49 -15.66 -6.13 -3.72
C GLY A 49 -15.17 -6.10 -5.17
N PHE A 50 -15.44 -5.02 -5.91
CA PHE A 50 -14.97 -4.83 -7.30
C PHE A 50 -13.44 -4.88 -7.40
N SER A 51 -12.74 -4.36 -6.38
CA SER A 51 -11.27 -4.34 -6.34
C SER A 51 -10.59 -5.72 -6.32
N LYS A 52 -11.36 -6.79 -6.10
CA LYS A 52 -10.86 -8.18 -6.12
C LYS A 52 -10.80 -8.75 -7.55
N TRP A 53 -11.49 -8.16 -8.52
CA TRP A 53 -11.44 -8.52 -9.94
C TRP A 53 -11.08 -7.30 -10.80
N PRO A 54 -9.88 -6.70 -10.61
CA PRO A 54 -9.49 -5.49 -11.35
C PRO A 54 -9.41 -5.67 -12.86
N GLN A 55 -9.25 -6.91 -13.34
CA GLN A 55 -9.24 -7.29 -14.74
C GLN A 55 -10.63 -7.29 -15.40
N GLU A 56 -11.71 -7.26 -14.61
CA GLU A 56 -13.07 -7.28 -15.12
C GLU A 56 -13.54 -5.84 -15.45
N GLU A 57 -13.97 -5.63 -16.70
CA GLU A 57 -14.25 -4.29 -17.23
C GLU A 57 -15.38 -3.58 -16.48
N ASN A 58 -16.48 -4.28 -16.18
CA ASN A 58 -17.62 -3.67 -15.49
C ASN A 58 -17.26 -3.26 -14.06
N SER A 59 -16.36 -3.98 -13.39
CA SER A 59 -15.88 -3.68 -12.03
C SER A 59 -15.13 -2.35 -12.03
N GLY A 60 -14.30 -2.10 -13.04
CA GLY A 60 -13.64 -0.80 -13.24
C GLY A 60 -14.66 0.31 -13.48
N GLN A 61 -15.57 0.12 -14.44
CA GLN A 61 -16.56 1.14 -14.81
C GLN A 61 -17.58 1.43 -13.69
N ALA A 62 -18.01 0.41 -12.95
CA ALA A 62 -18.85 0.57 -11.77
C ALA A 62 -18.13 1.36 -10.68
N THR A 63 -16.83 1.10 -10.48
CA THR A 63 -15.98 1.86 -9.55
C THR A 63 -15.86 3.33 -9.99
N VAL A 64 -15.74 3.61 -11.29
CA VAL A 64 -15.76 4.98 -11.85
C VAL A 64 -17.09 5.69 -11.56
N GLY A 65 -18.21 4.98 -11.69
CA GLY A 65 -19.53 5.50 -11.29
C GLY A 65 -19.59 5.87 -9.81
N ILE A 66 -19.06 5.00 -8.93
CA ILE A 66 -18.98 5.27 -7.49
C ILE A 66 -18.05 6.46 -7.18
N ALA A 67 -16.90 6.59 -7.86
CA ALA A 67 -16.03 7.74 -7.69
C ALA A 67 -16.71 9.05 -8.09
N SER A 68 -17.52 9.03 -9.16
CA SER A 68 -18.32 10.19 -9.57
C SER A 68 -19.33 10.60 -8.49
N GLU A 69 -19.94 9.62 -7.81
CA GLU A 69 -20.82 9.88 -6.67
C GLU A 69 -20.07 10.39 -5.43
N VAL A 70 -18.87 9.87 -5.15
CA VAL A 70 -17.99 10.39 -4.08
C VAL A 70 -17.60 11.84 -4.36
N LEU A 71 -17.26 12.18 -5.61
CA LEU A 71 -16.95 13.55 -6.04
C LEU A 71 -18.16 14.47 -5.84
N ARG A 72 -19.37 14.01 -6.20
CA ARG A 72 -20.60 14.76 -5.94
C ARG A 72 -20.84 15.03 -4.45
N ARG A 73 -20.34 14.15 -3.57
CA ARG A 73 -20.41 14.26 -2.10
C ARG A 73 -19.15 14.87 -1.47
N ALA A 74 -18.26 15.51 -2.22
CA ALA A 74 -16.98 16.01 -1.69
C ALA A 74 -17.12 16.89 -0.44
N GLU A 75 -18.12 17.78 -0.41
CA GLU A 75 -18.41 18.66 0.74
C GLU A 75 -19.06 17.95 1.94
N ARG A 76 -19.41 16.66 1.79
CA ARG A 76 -20.07 15.83 2.79
C ARG A 76 -19.29 14.55 3.10
N LEU A 77 -17.99 14.52 2.79
CA LEU A 77 -17.13 13.39 3.13
C LEU A 77 -16.96 13.19 4.65
N SER A 78 -17.33 14.18 5.46
CA SER A 78 -17.50 14.04 6.91
C SER A 78 -18.47 12.92 7.32
N ASP A 79 -19.46 12.59 6.48
CA ASP A 79 -20.41 11.49 6.70
C ASP A 79 -19.75 10.10 6.55
N PHE A 80 -18.53 10.02 5.99
CA PHE A 80 -17.80 8.76 5.80
C PHE A 80 -16.94 8.45 7.02
N THR A 81 -16.99 7.18 7.46
CA THR A 81 -16.09 6.68 8.51
C THR A 81 -14.66 6.52 7.97
N SER A 82 -13.68 6.44 8.88
CA SER A 82 -12.29 6.16 8.54
C SER A 82 -12.14 4.89 7.68
N GLN A 83 -12.91 3.84 8.00
CA GLN A 83 -12.92 2.59 7.25
C GLN A 83 -13.50 2.74 5.85
N HIS A 84 -14.56 3.54 5.68
CA HIS A 84 -15.13 3.80 4.35
C HIS A 84 -14.11 4.48 3.44
N LEU A 85 -13.45 5.53 3.95
CA LEU A 85 -12.43 6.27 3.20
C LEU A 85 -11.26 5.36 2.80
N ALA A 86 -10.76 4.53 3.72
CA ALA A 86 -9.67 3.60 3.43
C ALA A 86 -10.06 2.54 2.38
N ASN A 87 -11.27 1.99 2.45
CA ASN A 87 -11.76 1.00 1.48
C ASN A 87 -11.94 1.60 0.08
N LEU A 88 -12.47 2.83 0.00
CA LEU A 88 -12.62 3.54 -1.27
C LEU A 88 -11.26 3.82 -1.91
N VAL A 89 -10.31 4.40 -1.17
CA VAL A 89 -8.95 4.67 -1.68
C VAL A 89 -8.26 3.39 -2.12
N ASN A 90 -8.34 2.32 -1.32
CA ASN A 90 -7.75 1.03 -1.69
C ASN A 90 -8.31 0.47 -2.99
N GLY A 91 -9.64 0.54 -3.19
CA GLY A 91 -10.26 0.06 -4.42
C GLY A 91 -10.02 0.97 -5.62
N PHE A 92 -10.12 2.30 -5.45
CA PHE A 92 -9.82 3.27 -6.50
C PHE A 92 -8.37 3.13 -7.02
N SER A 93 -7.42 2.80 -6.13
CA SER A 93 -6.02 2.60 -6.50
C SER A 93 -5.74 1.40 -7.42
N LYS A 94 -6.73 0.54 -7.68
CA LYS A 94 -6.59 -0.60 -8.59
C LYS A 94 -6.60 -0.22 -10.07
N TRP A 95 -7.16 0.93 -10.42
CA TRP A 95 -7.19 1.43 -11.80
C TRP A 95 -6.55 2.84 -11.88
N PRO A 96 -5.20 2.94 -11.71
CA PRO A 96 -4.50 4.22 -11.65
C PRO A 96 -4.52 5.04 -12.96
N GLN A 97 -4.94 4.43 -14.07
CA GLN A 97 -5.15 5.09 -15.35
C GLN A 97 -6.45 5.89 -15.44
N GLU A 98 -7.40 5.66 -14.53
CA GLU A 98 -8.73 6.29 -14.56
C GLU A 98 -8.72 7.64 -13.81
N GLU A 99 -8.87 8.74 -14.55
CA GLU A 99 -8.80 10.11 -13.99
C GLU A 99 -9.88 10.37 -12.92
N ASN A 100 -11.12 9.87 -13.10
CA ASN A 100 -12.16 10.04 -12.08
C ASN A 100 -11.83 9.35 -10.75
N LEU A 101 -11.12 8.21 -10.79
CA LEU A 101 -10.70 7.52 -9.58
C LEU A 101 -9.57 8.26 -8.89
N ARG A 102 -8.63 8.82 -9.65
CA ARG A 102 -7.62 9.75 -9.14
C ARG A 102 -8.29 10.92 -8.42
N GLN A 103 -9.22 11.62 -9.07
CA GLN A 103 -9.94 12.73 -8.46
C GLN A 103 -10.68 12.32 -7.18
N GLY A 104 -11.33 11.15 -7.20
CA GLY A 104 -11.94 10.54 -6.02
C GLY A 104 -10.96 10.34 -4.86
N ILE A 105 -9.74 9.88 -5.16
CA ILE A 105 -8.66 9.76 -4.17
C ILE A 105 -8.21 11.13 -3.65
N VAL A 106 -8.08 12.13 -4.52
CA VAL A 106 -7.65 13.49 -4.13
C VAL A 106 -8.64 14.15 -3.18
N VAL A 107 -9.95 14.04 -3.44
CA VAL A 107 -10.96 14.60 -2.51
C VAL A 107 -10.96 13.87 -1.17
N ILE A 108 -10.73 12.55 -1.16
CA ILE A 108 -10.56 11.78 0.08
C ILE A 108 -9.27 12.19 0.80
N ALA A 109 -8.18 12.45 0.09
CA ALA A 109 -6.94 12.96 0.68
C ALA A 109 -7.18 14.32 1.39
N GLY A 110 -7.96 15.21 0.77
CA GLY A 110 -8.40 16.46 1.38
C GLY A 110 -9.21 16.24 2.67
N GLU A 111 -10.13 15.27 2.67
CA GLU A 111 -10.86 14.88 3.88
C GLU A 111 -9.95 14.36 4.99
N VAL A 112 -9.03 13.44 4.66
CA VAL A 112 -8.07 12.87 5.61
C VAL A 112 -7.17 13.97 6.19
N LEU A 113 -6.72 14.92 5.37
CA LEU A 113 -5.95 16.07 5.82
C LEU A 113 -6.76 16.97 6.77
N ARG A 114 -8.04 17.21 6.49
CA ARG A 114 -8.92 17.96 7.41
C ARG A 114 -9.05 17.24 8.76
N ARG A 115 -9.00 15.91 8.76
CA ARG A 115 -8.98 15.05 9.96
C ARG A 115 -7.58 14.79 10.54
N ALA A 116 -6.54 15.54 10.18
CA ALA A 116 -5.17 15.28 10.63
C ALA A 116 -5.02 15.13 12.17
N ASN A 117 -5.85 15.84 12.93
CA ASN A 117 -5.88 15.79 14.41
C ASN A 117 -6.76 14.66 14.98
N GLN A 118 -7.51 13.94 14.14
CA GLN A 118 -8.45 12.87 14.51
C GLN A 118 -8.07 11.53 13.85
N LEU A 119 -6.83 11.39 13.38
CA LEU A 119 -6.38 10.16 12.75
C LEU A 119 -6.35 8.95 13.72
N SER A 120 -6.53 9.16 15.04
CA SER A 120 -6.69 8.10 16.06
C SER A 120 -7.76 7.07 15.71
N ASP A 121 -8.78 7.50 14.97
CA ASP A 121 -9.95 6.69 14.66
C ASP A 121 -9.72 5.77 13.44
N PHE A 122 -8.56 5.88 12.80
CA PHE A 122 -8.14 5.01 11.71
C PHE A 122 -7.40 3.81 12.28
N THR A 123 -7.83 2.61 11.86
CA THR A 123 -7.10 1.37 12.11
C THR A 123 -5.73 1.41 11.43
N SER A 124 -4.78 0.61 11.93
CA SER A 124 -3.45 0.46 11.33
C SER A 124 -3.54 0.07 9.85
N GLN A 125 -4.39 -0.92 9.54
CA GLN A 125 -4.66 -1.33 8.17
C GLN A 125 -5.27 -0.19 7.33
N GLY A 126 -6.20 0.58 7.90
CA GLY A 126 -6.81 1.73 7.24
C GLY A 126 -5.78 2.79 6.84
N LEU A 127 -4.86 3.13 7.75
CA LEU A 127 -3.76 4.06 7.44
C LEU A 127 -2.85 3.52 6.34
N ALA A 128 -2.49 2.24 6.40
CA ALA A 128 -1.64 1.62 5.38
C ALA A 128 -2.31 1.60 3.99
N HIS A 129 -3.61 1.30 3.93
CA HIS A 129 -4.39 1.33 2.69
C HIS A 129 -4.47 2.73 2.09
N LEU A 130 -4.71 3.75 2.93
CA LEU A 130 -4.73 5.15 2.50
C LEU A 130 -3.38 5.56 1.90
N VAL A 131 -2.28 5.33 2.62
CA VAL A 131 -0.93 5.69 2.16
C VAL A 131 -0.57 4.94 0.87
N ASN A 132 -0.90 3.64 0.78
CA ASN A 132 -0.69 2.86 -0.45
C ASN A 132 -1.41 3.49 -1.65
N GLY A 133 -2.68 3.85 -1.50
CA GLY A 133 -3.45 4.49 -2.58
C GLY A 133 -2.96 5.91 -2.91
N PHE A 134 -2.71 6.73 -1.89
CA PHE A 134 -2.15 8.08 -2.07
C PHE A 134 -0.78 8.07 -2.74
N SER A 135 0.05 7.05 -2.51
CA SER A 135 1.37 6.93 -3.13
C SER A 135 1.36 6.75 -4.65
N LYS A 136 0.19 6.49 -5.25
CA LYS A 136 0.01 6.44 -6.71
C LYS A 136 -0.01 7.84 -7.34
N TRP A 137 -0.45 8.86 -6.59
CA TRP A 137 -0.44 10.27 -6.98
C TRP A 137 0.13 11.10 -5.82
N PRO A 138 1.43 10.94 -5.53
CA PRO A 138 2.01 11.48 -4.31
C PRO A 138 1.84 13.00 -4.26
N GLU A 139 2.12 13.72 -5.35
CA GLU A 139 2.03 15.19 -5.44
C GLU A 139 0.65 15.71 -4.98
N ASP A 140 -0.43 15.13 -5.53
CA ASP A 140 -1.80 15.55 -5.20
C ASP A 140 -2.19 15.18 -3.75
N CYS A 141 -1.54 14.17 -3.18
CA CYS A 141 -1.88 13.62 -1.86
C CYS A 141 -0.85 13.94 -0.76
N ARG A 142 0.13 14.82 -1.03
CA ARG A 142 1.27 15.10 -0.13
C ARG A 142 0.83 15.40 1.30
N GLY A 143 -0.10 16.34 1.47
CA GLY A 143 -0.57 16.76 2.80
C GLY A 143 -1.16 15.61 3.61
N ALA A 144 -1.96 14.75 2.98
CA ALA A 144 -2.54 13.58 3.65
C ALA A 144 -1.48 12.54 4.03
N ILE A 145 -0.50 12.29 3.15
CA ILE A 145 0.62 11.38 3.44
C ILE A 145 1.41 11.89 4.66
N VAL A 146 1.78 13.17 4.68
CA VAL A 146 2.51 13.80 5.80
C VAL A 146 1.69 13.77 7.10
N ALA A 147 0.38 14.03 7.03
CA ALA A 147 -0.50 13.94 8.20
C ALA A 147 -0.55 12.51 8.77
N ILE A 148 -0.63 11.49 7.91
CA ILE A 148 -0.58 10.08 8.32
C ILE A 148 0.79 9.73 8.90
N ALA A 149 1.90 10.21 8.32
CA ALA A 149 3.23 10.01 8.87
C ALA A 149 3.34 10.54 10.30
N GLY A 150 2.84 11.77 10.55
CA GLY A 150 2.75 12.33 11.89
C GLY A 150 1.90 11.48 12.85
N ALA A 151 0.82 10.88 12.38
CA ALA A 151 -0.01 9.98 13.19
C ALA A 151 0.67 8.63 13.50
N VAL A 152 1.40 8.07 12.53
CA VAL A 152 2.21 6.85 12.70
C VAL A 152 3.34 7.10 13.71
N ARG A 153 4.05 8.23 13.59
CA ARG A 153 5.08 8.65 14.55
C ARG A 153 4.53 8.74 15.98
N ARG A 154 3.34 9.33 16.17
CA ARG A 154 2.68 9.40 17.49
C ARG A 154 2.27 8.04 18.06
N ARG A 155 2.33 6.97 17.25
CA ARG A 155 2.01 5.58 17.62
C ARG A 155 3.23 4.67 17.52
N ALA A 156 4.45 5.20 17.65
CA ALA A 156 5.68 4.44 17.51
C ALA A 156 5.74 3.20 18.44
N ASP A 157 5.10 3.28 19.60
CA ASP A 157 4.95 2.21 20.60
C ASP A 157 3.90 1.15 20.25
N ARG A 158 3.07 1.39 19.23
CA ARG A 158 1.94 0.53 18.80
C ARG A 158 2.07 0.07 17.35
N LEU A 159 3.26 0.14 16.77
CA LEU A 159 3.52 -0.31 15.40
C LEU A 159 3.39 -1.84 15.23
N SER A 160 3.38 -2.60 16.33
CA SER A 160 3.01 -4.02 16.37
C SER A 160 1.64 -4.32 15.75
N GLY A 161 0.72 -3.34 15.76
CA GLY A 161 -0.60 -3.45 15.14
C GLY A 161 -0.63 -3.37 13.61
N PHE A 162 0.50 -3.09 12.96
CA PHE A 162 0.64 -3.17 11.50
C PHE A 162 1.16 -4.54 11.10
N ASP A 163 0.53 -5.13 10.09
CA ASP A 163 1.05 -6.33 9.43
C ASP A 163 2.29 -5.97 8.56
N PRO A 164 3.08 -6.97 8.15
CA PRO A 164 4.26 -6.78 7.29
C PRO A 164 4.01 -5.88 6.06
N GLN A 165 2.93 -6.14 5.33
CA GLN A 165 2.59 -5.39 4.13
C GLN A 165 2.18 -3.95 4.45
N GLY A 166 1.51 -3.74 5.58
CA GLY A 166 1.10 -2.43 6.05
C GLY A 166 2.30 -1.55 6.36
N LEU A 167 3.32 -2.09 7.04
CA LEU A 167 4.58 -1.38 7.28
C LEU A 167 5.28 -1.03 5.95
N ALA A 168 5.35 -1.97 5.02
CA ALA A 168 5.95 -1.74 3.69
C ALA A 168 5.20 -0.66 2.88
N ASN A 169 3.87 -0.66 2.94
CA ASN A 169 3.03 0.35 2.27
C ASN A 169 3.25 1.75 2.84
N LEU A 170 3.34 1.87 4.16
CA LEU A 170 3.66 3.14 4.83
C LEU A 170 5.03 3.65 4.38
N VAL A 171 6.06 2.80 4.47
CA VAL A 171 7.43 3.16 4.07
C VAL A 171 7.51 3.58 2.60
N ASN A 172 6.85 2.84 1.69
CA ASN A 172 6.80 3.18 0.28
C ASN A 172 6.13 4.55 0.01
N GLY A 173 5.08 4.90 0.77
CA GLY A 173 4.43 6.21 0.63
C GLY A 173 5.23 7.35 1.26
N PHE A 174 5.78 7.17 2.46
CA PHE A 174 6.57 8.18 3.15
C PHE A 174 7.89 8.48 2.42
N SER A 175 8.52 7.47 1.81
CA SER A 175 9.75 7.63 1.01
C SER A 175 9.59 8.45 -0.26
N LYS A 176 8.37 8.86 -0.62
CA LYS A 176 8.13 9.87 -1.68
C LYS A 176 8.51 11.28 -1.23
N TRP A 177 8.61 11.51 0.07
CA TRP A 177 8.82 12.83 0.66
C TRP A 177 10.00 12.83 1.64
N PRO A 178 11.23 12.58 1.16
CA PRO A 178 12.41 12.50 2.01
C PRO A 178 12.71 13.80 2.78
N ASP A 179 12.33 14.95 2.20
CA ASP A 179 12.54 16.28 2.78
C ASP A 179 11.50 16.63 3.87
N GLU A 180 10.45 15.82 4.05
CA GLU A 180 9.45 16.03 5.09
C GLU A 180 9.88 15.37 6.39
N THR A 181 10.21 16.16 7.42
CA THR A 181 10.65 15.66 8.74
C THR A 181 9.67 14.64 9.33
N GLY A 182 8.36 14.88 9.20
CA GLY A 182 7.34 13.96 9.71
C GLY A 182 7.36 12.58 9.03
N CYS A 183 7.77 12.51 7.76
CA CYS A 183 7.98 11.25 7.04
C CYS A 183 9.24 10.54 7.54
N GLY A 184 10.35 11.27 7.71
CA GLY A 184 11.60 10.73 8.26
C GLY A 184 11.41 10.12 9.65
N ASP A 185 10.77 10.84 10.57
CA ASP A 185 10.49 10.34 11.92
C ASP A 185 9.64 9.06 11.92
N ALA A 186 8.63 8.99 11.05
CA ALA A 186 7.78 7.81 10.92
C ALA A 186 8.56 6.61 10.35
N ILE A 187 9.46 6.86 9.40
CA ILE A 187 10.36 5.85 8.84
C ILE A 187 11.30 5.30 9.91
N VAL A 188 11.91 6.16 10.73
CA VAL A 188 12.77 5.72 11.85
C VAL A 188 11.99 4.88 12.86
N ALA A 189 10.76 5.28 13.20
CA ALA A 189 9.89 4.49 14.07
C ALA A 189 9.58 3.10 13.48
N ILE A 190 9.27 3.02 12.18
CA ILE A 190 9.03 1.75 11.48
C ILE A 190 10.31 0.91 11.41
N ALA A 191 11.48 1.51 11.17
CA ALA A 191 12.75 0.81 11.18
C ALA A 191 13.01 0.15 12.55
N GLY A 192 12.73 0.86 13.65
CA GLY A 192 12.79 0.30 14.99
C GLY A 192 11.81 -0.86 15.23
N GLU A 193 10.61 -0.83 14.63
CA GLU A 193 9.67 -1.96 14.64
C GLU A 193 10.23 -3.16 13.85
N VAL A 194 10.81 -2.92 12.67
CA VAL A 194 11.44 -3.97 11.85
C VAL A 194 12.58 -4.64 12.61
N CYS A 195 13.43 -3.88 13.30
CA CYS A 195 14.48 -4.44 14.16
C CYS A 195 13.90 -5.30 15.29
N ARG A 196 12.80 -4.85 15.93
CA ARG A 196 12.10 -5.65 16.94
C ARG A 196 11.49 -6.95 16.38
N ARG A 197 11.24 -7.01 15.07
CA ARG A 197 10.77 -8.19 14.35
C ARG A 197 11.87 -8.92 13.58
N ALA A 198 13.16 -8.70 13.88
CA ALA A 198 14.28 -9.29 13.12
C ALA A 198 14.17 -10.82 12.96
N ASP A 199 13.71 -11.52 14.00
CA ASP A 199 13.51 -12.98 13.99
C ASP A 199 12.23 -13.45 13.30
N GLN A 200 11.35 -12.52 12.92
CA GLN A 200 10.05 -12.76 12.26
C GLN A 200 10.02 -12.26 10.81
N LEU A 201 11.15 -11.77 10.28
CA LEU A 201 11.24 -11.27 8.91
C LEU A 201 10.97 -12.35 7.85
N SER A 202 11.02 -13.63 8.21
CA SER A 202 10.62 -14.74 7.35
C SER A 202 9.13 -14.73 7.00
N GLY A 203 8.29 -14.05 7.79
CA GLY A 203 6.85 -13.85 7.54
C GLY A 203 6.52 -12.64 6.67
N PHE A 204 7.52 -11.87 6.25
CA PHE A 204 7.36 -10.81 5.25
C PHE A 204 7.51 -11.43 3.86
N ASP A 205 6.64 -11.05 2.93
CA ASP A 205 6.89 -11.40 1.55
C ASP A 205 8.11 -10.63 0.99
N PRO A 206 8.76 -11.14 -0.08
CA PRO A 206 9.92 -10.49 -0.67
C PRO A 206 9.71 -9.05 -1.11
N GLN A 207 8.51 -8.71 -1.62
CA GLN A 207 8.20 -7.38 -2.10
C GLN A 207 8.08 -6.39 -0.94
N ALA A 208 7.51 -6.81 0.19
CA ALA A 208 7.44 -6.03 1.42
C ALA A 208 8.84 -5.70 1.94
N LEU A 209 9.75 -6.69 2.02
CA LEU A 209 11.13 -6.46 2.41
C LEU A 209 11.87 -5.51 1.45
N ALA A 210 11.68 -5.67 0.14
CA ALA A 210 12.28 -4.79 -0.85
C ALA A 210 11.78 -3.34 -0.75
N ASN A 211 10.48 -3.14 -0.48
CA ASN A 211 9.90 -1.81 -0.28
C ASN A 211 10.43 -1.15 1.00
N LEU A 212 10.57 -1.92 2.09
CA LEU A 212 11.17 -1.45 3.34
C LEU A 212 12.61 -0.96 3.11
N VAL A 213 13.46 -1.83 2.56
CA VAL A 213 14.88 -1.51 2.26
C VAL A 213 15.01 -0.31 1.33
N ASN A 214 14.22 -0.26 0.25
CA ASN A 214 14.26 0.88 -0.67
C ASN A 214 13.79 2.19 -0.02
N GLY A 215 12.82 2.14 0.90
CA GLY A 215 12.39 3.34 1.62
C GLY A 215 13.39 3.79 2.68
N PHE A 216 13.95 2.87 3.46
CA PHE A 216 15.05 3.16 4.41
C PHE A 216 16.25 3.81 3.71
N SER A 217 16.54 3.39 2.47
CA SER A 217 17.64 3.95 1.65
C SER A 217 17.53 5.46 1.35
N LYS A 218 16.38 6.09 1.62
CA LYS A 218 16.19 7.54 1.51
C LYS A 218 16.69 8.32 2.72
N TRP A 219 16.94 7.65 3.85
CA TRP A 219 17.52 8.22 5.07
C TRP A 219 18.75 7.41 5.49
N PRO A 220 19.83 7.42 4.70
CA PRO A 220 21.02 6.61 4.97
C PRO A 220 21.76 7.03 6.25
N ASP A 221 21.62 8.30 6.65
CA ASP A 221 22.25 8.86 7.85
C ASP A 221 21.53 8.48 9.15
N GLU A 222 20.31 7.93 9.06
CA GLU A 222 19.55 7.46 10.23
C GLU A 222 20.00 6.06 10.61
N THR A 223 20.65 5.91 11.77
CA THR A 223 21.22 4.62 12.22
C THR A 223 20.18 3.50 12.24
N GLY A 224 18.95 3.80 12.69
CA GLY A 224 17.87 2.82 12.73
C GLY A 224 17.49 2.25 11.35
N CYS A 225 17.59 3.06 10.29
CA CYS A 225 17.37 2.62 8.91
C CYS A 225 18.47 1.64 8.45
N GLY A 226 19.71 1.89 8.84
CA GLY A 226 20.84 0.99 8.61
C GLY A 226 20.64 -0.36 9.31
N ASP A 227 20.35 -0.35 10.61
CA ASP A 227 20.14 -1.56 11.41
C ASP A 227 19.00 -2.43 10.85
N ALA A 228 17.88 -1.80 10.49
CA ALA A 228 16.74 -2.50 9.89
C ALA A 228 17.11 -3.10 8.52
N THR A 229 17.88 -2.38 7.71
CA THR A 229 18.36 -2.88 6.42
C THR A 229 19.31 -4.07 6.60
N VAL A 230 20.19 -4.04 7.59
CA VAL A 230 21.10 -5.15 7.94
C VAL A 230 20.33 -6.39 8.41
N ALA A 231 19.27 -6.20 9.22
CA ALA A 231 18.39 -7.30 9.64
C ALA A 231 17.69 -7.95 8.43
N ILE A 232 17.19 -7.14 7.50
CA ILE A 232 16.58 -7.63 6.25
C ILE A 232 17.62 -8.33 5.37
N ALA A 233 18.82 -7.79 5.22
CA ALA A 233 19.91 -8.43 4.49
C ALA A 233 20.24 -9.82 5.05
N GLY A 234 20.28 -9.96 6.39
CA GLY A 234 20.42 -11.25 7.07
C GLY A 234 19.29 -12.23 6.72
N GLN A 235 18.05 -11.76 6.60
CA GLN A 235 16.93 -12.59 6.14
C GLN A 235 17.07 -13.03 4.67
N ILE A 236 17.52 -12.13 3.78
CA ILE A 236 17.80 -12.46 2.38
C ILE A 236 18.89 -13.54 2.28
N LEU A 237 19.95 -13.45 3.07
CA LEU A 237 21.01 -14.46 3.12
C LEU A 237 20.49 -15.82 3.59
N ARG A 238 19.62 -15.84 4.62
CA ARG A 238 18.95 -17.09 5.06
C ARG A 238 18.13 -17.71 3.94
N TRP A 239 17.41 -16.91 3.15
CA TRP A 239 16.67 -17.41 1.99
C TRP A 239 17.59 -17.87 0.86
N ALA A 240 18.70 -17.19 0.59
CA ALA A 240 19.68 -17.59 -0.41
C ALA A 240 20.29 -18.97 -0.11
N GLY A 241 20.50 -19.30 1.18
CA GLY A 241 20.94 -20.63 1.60
C GLY A 241 19.94 -21.76 1.27
N HIS A 242 18.68 -21.43 0.99
CA HIS A 242 17.66 -22.33 0.48
C HIS A 242 17.54 -22.08 -1.03
N ALA A 243 18.34 -22.80 -1.82
CA ALA A 243 18.74 -22.51 -3.22
C ALA A 243 17.66 -22.04 -4.22
N GLU A 244 16.37 -22.20 -3.92
CA GLU A 244 15.22 -21.87 -4.79
C GLU A 244 14.46 -20.61 -4.34
N ARG A 245 14.64 -20.08 -3.12
CA ARG A 245 13.81 -18.94 -2.67
C ARG A 245 14.10 -17.66 -3.43
N LEU A 246 15.35 -17.41 -3.85
CA LEU A 246 15.66 -16.21 -4.62
C LEU A 246 15.20 -16.30 -6.08
N SER A 247 14.97 -17.50 -6.63
CA SER A 247 14.46 -17.63 -8.01
C SER A 247 13.02 -17.16 -8.15
N ASP A 248 12.24 -17.16 -7.07
CA ASP A 248 10.86 -16.67 -7.06
C ASP A 248 10.75 -15.14 -7.10
N PHE A 249 11.87 -14.43 -6.90
CA PHE A 249 11.85 -12.98 -6.78
C PHE A 249 11.73 -12.32 -8.15
N GLY A 250 10.78 -11.39 -8.28
CA GLY A 250 10.68 -10.55 -9.47
C GLY A 250 11.94 -9.68 -9.66
N PRO A 251 12.29 -9.28 -10.90
CA PRO A 251 13.46 -8.43 -11.17
C PRO A 251 13.46 -7.11 -10.38
N GLN A 252 12.28 -6.48 -10.22
CA GLN A 252 12.15 -5.24 -9.47
C GLN A 252 12.44 -5.42 -7.96
N VAL A 253 12.07 -6.58 -7.40
CA VAL A 253 12.36 -6.92 -5.99
C VAL A 253 13.86 -6.95 -5.78
N LEU A 254 14.59 -7.68 -6.64
CA LEU A 254 16.04 -7.79 -6.58
C LEU A 254 16.72 -6.42 -6.77
N ALA A 255 16.26 -5.61 -7.73
CA ALA A 255 16.78 -4.27 -7.96
C ALA A 255 16.60 -3.35 -6.75
N ASN A 256 15.42 -3.35 -6.14
CA ASN A 256 15.13 -2.53 -4.95
C ASN A 256 15.98 -2.94 -3.74
N LEU A 257 16.17 -4.25 -3.53
CA LEU A 257 17.03 -4.77 -2.46
C LEU A 257 18.48 -4.32 -2.66
N VAL A 258 19.05 -4.53 -3.86
CA VAL A 258 20.43 -4.12 -4.16
C VAL A 258 20.60 -2.61 -4.04
N ASN A 259 19.65 -1.81 -4.54
CA ASN A 259 19.68 -0.36 -4.42
C ASN A 259 19.73 0.07 -2.94
N GLY A 260 18.92 -0.51 -2.07
CA GLY A 260 18.95 -0.15 -0.66
C GLY A 260 20.19 -0.68 0.07
N PHE A 261 20.62 -1.92 -0.17
CA PHE A 261 21.86 -2.45 0.41
C PHE A 261 23.09 -1.60 0.01
N SER A 262 23.10 -1.02 -1.19
CA SER A 262 24.18 -0.15 -1.65
C SER A 262 24.38 1.13 -0.82
N LYS A 263 23.42 1.52 0.02
CA LYS A 263 23.54 2.70 0.91
C LYS A 263 24.36 2.43 2.16
N TRP A 264 24.55 1.16 2.53
CA TRP A 264 25.39 0.77 3.66
C TRP A 264 26.44 -0.26 3.23
N PRO A 265 27.38 0.11 2.34
CA PRO A 265 28.38 -0.81 1.80
C PRO A 265 29.39 -1.31 2.84
N GLN A 266 29.53 -0.60 3.95
CA GLN A 266 30.34 -1.00 5.10
C GLN A 266 29.73 -2.17 5.90
N GLU A 267 28.42 -2.41 5.75
CA GLU A 267 27.73 -3.45 6.49
C GLU A 267 27.89 -4.80 5.80
N GLU A 268 28.44 -5.77 6.53
CA GLU A 268 28.80 -7.08 5.97
C GLU A 268 27.59 -7.80 5.36
N ASN A 269 26.46 -7.83 6.07
CA ASN A 269 25.26 -8.50 5.57
C ASN A 269 24.73 -7.83 4.30
N SER A 270 24.76 -6.49 4.20
CA SER A 270 24.33 -5.76 3.01
C SER A 270 25.19 -6.12 1.80
N ARG A 271 26.52 -6.18 2.00
CA ARG A 271 27.48 -6.59 0.96
C ARG A 271 27.26 -8.04 0.53
N GLN A 272 27.16 -8.97 1.47
CA GLN A 272 26.92 -10.39 1.17
C GLN A 272 25.58 -10.60 0.47
N ALA A 273 24.51 -9.94 0.94
CA ALA A 273 23.18 -10.03 0.33
C ALA A 273 23.20 -9.53 -1.12
N THR A 274 23.95 -8.47 -1.40
CA THR A 274 24.17 -7.97 -2.76
C THR A 274 24.88 -9.01 -3.65
N VAL A 275 25.91 -9.69 -3.13
CA VAL A 275 26.64 -10.73 -3.86
C VAL A 275 25.76 -11.94 -4.19
N VAL A 276 24.95 -12.43 -3.25
CA VAL A 276 24.05 -13.57 -3.52
C VAL A 276 22.96 -13.21 -4.54
N ILE A 277 22.47 -11.97 -4.52
CA ILE A 277 21.52 -11.47 -5.54
C ILE A 277 22.21 -11.41 -6.90
N ALA A 278 23.45 -10.92 -6.98
CA ALA A 278 24.21 -10.91 -8.23
C ALA A 278 24.39 -12.33 -8.79
N GLY A 279 24.68 -13.32 -7.94
CA GLY A 279 24.75 -14.73 -8.34
C GLY A 279 23.41 -15.30 -8.85
N GLU A 280 22.28 -14.88 -8.29
CA GLU A 280 20.95 -15.22 -8.83
C GLU A 280 20.72 -14.59 -10.21
N VAL A 281 21.05 -13.31 -10.39
CA VAL A 281 20.90 -12.63 -11.69
C VAL A 281 21.75 -13.30 -12.78
N LEU A 282 23.00 -13.65 -12.48
CA LEU A 282 23.87 -14.39 -13.42
C LEU A 282 23.30 -15.76 -13.79
N ARG A 283 22.82 -16.54 -12.81
CA ARG A 283 22.16 -17.83 -13.06
C ARG A 283 20.93 -17.71 -13.96
N ARG A 284 20.16 -16.62 -13.86
CA ARG A 284 19.03 -16.36 -14.77
C ARG A 284 19.48 -16.05 -16.18
N ALA A 285 20.56 -15.26 -16.33
CA ALA A 285 21.12 -14.91 -17.63
C ALA A 285 21.64 -16.14 -18.40
N GLU A 286 22.19 -17.14 -17.69
CA GLU A 286 22.65 -18.41 -18.29
C GLU A 286 21.51 -19.33 -18.76
N ARG A 287 20.25 -19.07 -18.36
CA ARG A 287 19.07 -19.86 -18.72
C ARG A 287 18.25 -19.26 -19.88
N LEU A 288 18.63 -18.08 -20.37
CA LEU A 288 18.01 -17.37 -21.49
C LEU A 288 18.70 -17.73 -22.81
#